data_AF-A0ABD0MB85-F1
#
_entry.id   AF-A0ABD0MB85-F1
#
_cell.length_a   1.000
_cell.length_b   1.000
_cell.length_c   1.000
_cell.angle_alpha   90.00
_cell.angle_beta   90.00
_cell.angle_gamma   90.00
#
_symmetry.space_group_name_H-M   'P 1'
#
loop_
_entity.id
_entity.type
_entity.pdbx_description
1 polymer ?
#
loop_
_entity_poly.entity_id
_entity_poly.type
_entity_poly.pdbx_seq_one_letter_code
_entity_poly.pdbx_strand_id
1 'polypeptide(L)'
;MIVHGAKNQPVFEEETMGKLLAVGDIKALLAKIIGGAKMEEILQASGLERAVNSHYIDGTVYDVFRPAVWQALRAEYPTRNDPKALKGEQLGETENPVTYVQRQLKRWKQETEGNPEVDPLMATLFRNAIIEAMPQTVKSKLEDVVGLNSKTHKEFCDHVSHAVELYRKNEQKLLNQEKELQRKLTQLQLEELTAKHKKKVQAVVTKEESNQMTVMPSVNASHFPVQPSLPAATPPNANMWMRTARPLPEELSN
;
A
#
# COMPACT_ATOMS: atom_id res chain seq x y z
N MET A 1 19.41 -20.72 -11.32
CA MET A 1 19.46 -19.80 -10.16
C MET A 1 20.19 -18.52 -10.59
N ILE A 2 19.53 -17.58 -11.26
CA ILE A 2 20.14 -16.34 -11.76
C ILE A 2 19.16 -15.19 -11.51
N VAL A 3 18.92 -14.86 -10.24
CA VAL A 3 18.04 -13.72 -9.87
C VAL A 3 18.63 -12.89 -8.71
N HIS A 4 19.86 -13.21 -8.24
CA HIS A 4 20.43 -12.60 -7.03
C HIS A 4 21.59 -11.60 -7.28
N GLY A 5 21.99 -11.35 -8.52
CA GLY A 5 23.15 -10.48 -8.82
C GLY A 5 22.95 -9.03 -8.40
N ALA A 6 21.84 -8.41 -8.79
CA ALA A 6 21.60 -6.97 -8.56
C ALA A 6 21.45 -6.60 -7.07
N LYS A 7 20.86 -7.47 -6.24
CA LYS A 7 20.59 -7.15 -4.82
C LYS A 7 21.85 -7.18 -3.93
N ASN A 8 22.93 -7.80 -4.40
CA ASN A 8 24.15 -7.98 -3.62
C ASN A 8 25.26 -6.98 -3.98
N GLN A 9 25.06 -6.15 -5.00
CA GLN A 9 26.06 -5.18 -5.44
C GLN A 9 26.44 -4.14 -4.38
N PRO A 10 25.49 -3.46 -3.68
CA PRO A 10 25.85 -2.51 -2.63
C PRO A 10 26.52 -3.18 -1.42
N VAL A 11 26.10 -4.41 -1.08
CA VAL A 11 26.72 -5.20 -0.01
C VAL A 11 28.16 -5.60 -0.39
N PHE A 12 28.38 -5.98 -1.64
CA PHE A 12 29.71 -6.31 -2.15
C PHE A 12 30.63 -5.08 -2.22
N GLU A 13 30.07 -3.91 -2.53
CA GLU A 13 30.81 -2.63 -2.51
C GLU A 13 31.22 -2.25 -1.08
N GLU A 14 30.32 -2.34 -0.11
CA GLU A 14 30.61 -2.11 1.30
C GLU A 14 31.68 -3.07 1.84
N GLU A 15 31.59 -4.36 1.50
CA GLU A 15 32.54 -5.38 1.94
C GLU A 15 33.94 -5.24 1.33
N THR A 16 34.08 -4.60 0.17
CA THR A 16 35.38 -4.41 -0.48
C THR A 16 35.95 -3.00 -0.31
N MET A 17 35.16 -2.09 0.26
CA MET A 17 35.57 -0.73 0.59
C MET A 17 36.55 -0.72 1.78
N GLY A 18 37.61 0.07 1.67
CA GLY A 18 38.62 0.20 2.74
C GLY A 18 39.56 -1.00 2.92
N LYS A 19 39.39 -2.08 2.13
CA LYS A 19 40.31 -3.22 2.10
C LYS A 19 41.32 -3.04 0.97
N LEU A 20 42.59 -3.31 1.27
CA LEU A 20 43.64 -3.43 0.25
C LEU A 20 43.50 -4.80 -0.41
N LEU A 21 42.96 -4.82 -1.63
CA LEU A 21 42.71 -6.04 -2.38
C LEU A 21 43.62 -6.13 -3.59
N ALA A 22 44.01 -7.35 -3.96
CA ALA A 22 44.69 -7.63 -5.21
C ALA A 22 43.68 -7.99 -6.31
N VAL A 23 44.08 -7.87 -7.58
CA VAL A 23 43.24 -8.26 -8.72
C VAL A 23 42.85 -9.74 -8.64
N GLY A 24 43.73 -10.60 -8.15
CA GLY A 24 43.46 -12.02 -7.92
C GLY A 24 42.36 -12.26 -6.89
N ASP A 25 42.30 -11.47 -5.82
CA ASP A 25 41.25 -11.58 -4.80
C ASP A 25 39.88 -11.27 -5.40
N ILE A 26 39.79 -10.18 -6.17
CA ILE A 26 38.55 -9.78 -6.86
C ILE A 26 38.15 -10.80 -7.92
N LYS A 27 39.10 -11.30 -8.71
CA LYS A 27 38.87 -12.34 -9.71
C LYS A 27 38.30 -13.61 -9.06
N ALA A 28 38.87 -14.06 -7.94
CA ALA A 28 38.36 -15.21 -7.19
C ALA A 28 36.96 -14.95 -6.60
N LEU A 29 36.73 -13.77 -6.04
CA LEU A 29 35.43 -13.37 -5.48
C LEU A 29 34.35 -13.32 -6.57
N LEU A 30 34.61 -12.68 -7.71
CA LEU A 30 33.68 -12.61 -8.84
C LEU A 30 33.39 -14.02 -9.39
N ALA A 31 34.42 -14.84 -9.59
CA ALA A 31 34.24 -16.22 -10.05
C ALA A 31 33.34 -17.02 -9.11
N LYS A 32 33.44 -16.78 -7.79
CA LYS A 32 32.60 -17.42 -6.77
C LYS A 32 31.17 -16.89 -6.73
N ILE A 33 30.96 -15.59 -6.91
CA ILE A 33 29.65 -14.95 -6.74
C ILE A 33 28.81 -15.03 -8.02
N ILE A 34 29.40 -14.69 -9.17
CA ILE A 34 28.68 -14.57 -10.45
C ILE A 34 29.05 -15.67 -11.46
N GLY A 35 30.06 -16.49 -11.15
CA GLY A 35 30.52 -17.58 -12.01
C GLY A 35 31.64 -17.17 -12.96
N GLY A 36 32.41 -18.15 -13.44
CA GLY A 36 33.58 -17.94 -14.30
C GLY A 36 33.29 -17.12 -15.56
N ALA A 37 32.35 -17.57 -16.40
CA ALA A 37 32.03 -16.88 -17.66
C ALA A 37 31.68 -15.39 -17.48
N LYS A 38 30.85 -15.07 -16.48
CA LYS A 38 30.46 -13.68 -16.21
C LYS A 38 31.58 -12.86 -15.58
N MET A 39 32.40 -13.47 -14.74
CA MET A 39 33.61 -12.85 -14.23
C MET A 39 34.56 -12.45 -15.36
N GLU A 40 34.76 -13.32 -16.36
CA GLU A 40 35.60 -13.01 -17.53
C GLU A 40 35.06 -11.80 -18.32
N GLU A 41 33.75 -11.77 -18.59
CA GLU A 41 33.09 -10.64 -19.28
C GLU A 41 33.29 -9.32 -18.51
N ILE A 42 33.13 -9.33 -17.18
CA ILE A 42 33.34 -8.15 -16.32
C ILE A 42 34.81 -7.70 -16.32
N LEU A 43 35.76 -8.63 -16.25
CA LEU A 43 37.19 -8.31 -16.29
C LEU A 43 37.59 -7.72 -17.65
N GLN A 44 37.06 -8.23 -18.75
CA GLN A 44 37.29 -7.65 -20.08
C GLN A 44 36.72 -6.23 -20.18
N ALA A 45 35.46 -6.04 -19.77
CA ALA A 45 34.79 -4.75 -19.80
C ALA A 45 35.44 -3.67 -18.90
N SER A 46 36.24 -4.08 -17.92
CA SER A 46 36.94 -3.20 -16.98
C SER A 46 38.42 -2.95 -17.31
N GLY A 47 38.90 -3.42 -18.48
CA GLY A 47 40.30 -3.26 -18.89
C GLY A 47 41.27 -4.24 -18.22
N LEU A 48 40.76 -5.27 -17.54
CA LEU A 48 41.50 -6.37 -16.93
C LEU A 48 41.52 -7.62 -17.83
N GLU A 49 41.51 -7.44 -19.16
CA GLU A 49 41.57 -8.53 -20.15
C GLU A 49 42.74 -9.50 -19.89
N ARG A 50 43.89 -8.95 -19.48
CA ARG A 50 45.08 -9.75 -19.16
C ARG A 50 44.92 -10.64 -17.93
N ALA A 51 43.97 -10.35 -17.04
CA ALA A 51 43.68 -11.19 -15.87
C ALA A 51 42.81 -12.40 -16.21
N VAL A 52 42.05 -12.36 -17.30
CA VAL A 52 41.00 -13.35 -17.64
C VAL A 52 41.58 -14.78 -17.72
N ASN A 53 42.79 -14.92 -18.26
CA ASN A 53 43.46 -16.22 -18.47
C ASN A 53 44.91 -16.25 -17.99
N SER A 54 45.32 -15.29 -17.16
CA SER A 54 46.68 -15.20 -16.62
C SER A 54 46.67 -14.90 -15.14
N HIS A 55 47.70 -15.39 -14.45
CA HIS A 55 47.99 -15.07 -13.05
C HIS A 55 49.00 -13.91 -12.93
N TYR A 56 49.52 -13.42 -14.06
CA TYR A 56 50.62 -12.44 -14.07
C TYR A 56 50.28 -11.13 -13.38
N ILE A 57 49.02 -10.70 -13.45
CA ILE A 57 48.56 -9.45 -12.82
C ILE A 57 47.74 -9.68 -11.55
N ASP A 58 47.60 -10.92 -11.08
CA ASP A 58 46.76 -11.23 -9.92
C ASP A 58 47.29 -10.59 -8.63
N GLY A 59 48.61 -10.35 -8.52
CA GLY A 59 49.24 -9.66 -7.39
C GLY A 59 49.19 -8.12 -7.44
N THR A 60 48.59 -7.54 -8.49
CA THR A 60 48.52 -6.07 -8.62
C THR A 60 47.42 -5.48 -7.75
N VAL A 61 47.64 -4.25 -7.27
CA VAL A 61 46.68 -3.54 -6.41
C VAL A 61 45.41 -3.22 -7.19
N TYR A 62 44.26 -3.63 -6.65
CA TYR A 62 42.95 -3.50 -7.30
C TYR A 62 42.43 -2.06 -7.39
N ASP A 63 42.84 -1.16 -6.49
CA ASP A 63 42.27 0.20 -6.36
C ASP A 63 42.21 0.99 -7.68
N VAL A 64 43.20 0.80 -8.55
CA VAL A 64 43.28 1.47 -9.86
C VAL A 64 42.16 1.00 -10.81
N PHE A 65 41.72 -0.26 -10.69
CA PHE A 65 40.70 -0.88 -11.53
C PHE A 65 39.30 -0.82 -10.90
N ARG A 66 39.21 -0.48 -9.60
CA ARG A 66 37.95 -0.47 -8.85
C ARG A 66 36.83 0.32 -9.56
N PRO A 67 37.04 1.56 -10.05
CA PRO A 67 35.97 2.30 -10.74
C PRO A 67 35.47 1.59 -12.02
N ALA A 68 36.39 1.01 -12.80
CA ALA A 68 36.07 0.36 -14.06
C ALA A 68 35.32 -0.97 -13.84
N VAL A 69 35.77 -1.78 -12.87
CA VAL A 69 35.07 -3.02 -12.48
C VAL A 69 33.68 -2.71 -11.94
N TRP A 70 33.53 -1.65 -11.13
CA TRP A 70 32.21 -1.26 -10.65
C TRP A 70 31.29 -0.78 -11.76
N GLN A 71 31.80 -0.01 -12.72
CA GLN A 71 31.03 0.41 -13.88
C GLN A 71 30.57 -0.79 -14.71
N ALA A 72 31.46 -1.76 -14.95
CA ALA A 72 31.13 -3.00 -15.66
C ALA A 72 30.05 -3.80 -14.92
N LEU A 73 30.16 -3.93 -13.59
CA LEU A 73 29.17 -4.62 -12.76
C LEU A 73 27.79 -3.94 -12.81
N ARG A 74 27.73 -2.61 -12.73
CA ARG A 74 26.46 -1.85 -12.87
C ARG A 74 25.85 -1.96 -14.27
N ALA A 75 26.69 -2.08 -15.31
CA ALA A 75 26.22 -2.25 -16.68
C ALA A 75 25.64 -3.65 -16.93
N GLU A 76 26.26 -4.69 -16.37
CA GLU A 76 25.82 -6.09 -16.51
C GLU A 76 24.61 -6.42 -15.63
N TYR A 77 24.52 -5.81 -14.45
CA TYR A 77 23.38 -5.91 -13.55
C TYR A 77 22.75 -4.54 -13.33
N PRO A 78 22.08 -3.95 -14.36
CA PRO A 78 21.34 -2.73 -14.16
C PRO A 78 20.29 -2.98 -13.07
N THR A 79 20.22 -2.09 -12.09
CA THR A 79 19.14 -2.10 -11.12
C THR A 79 17.84 -1.85 -11.90
N ARG A 80 17.11 -2.95 -12.14
CA ARG A 80 15.81 -2.90 -12.80
C ARG A 80 14.88 -2.22 -11.82
N ASN A 81 14.64 -0.93 -12.05
CA ASN A 81 13.59 -0.19 -11.38
C ASN A 81 12.25 -0.84 -11.77
N ASP A 82 11.78 -1.78 -10.95
CA ASP A 82 10.45 -2.36 -11.16
C ASP A 82 9.44 -1.22 -11.03
N PRO A 83 8.61 -0.95 -12.05
CA PRO A 83 7.57 0.08 -11.94
C PRO A 83 6.65 -0.13 -10.74
N LYS A 84 6.51 -1.37 -10.24
CA LYS A 84 5.78 -1.67 -9.00
C LYS A 84 6.55 -1.29 -7.75
N ALA A 85 7.88 -1.38 -7.77
CA ALA A 85 8.73 -0.96 -6.66
C ALA A 85 8.67 0.57 -6.49
N LEU A 86 8.61 1.30 -7.61
CA LEU A 86 8.49 2.77 -7.63
C LEU A 86 7.13 3.28 -7.13
N LYS A 87 6.09 2.45 -6.97
CA LYS A 87 4.81 2.93 -6.44
C LYS A 87 4.93 3.25 -4.95
N GLY A 88 4.43 4.41 -4.56
CA GLY A 88 4.35 4.79 -3.14
C GLY A 88 3.45 3.82 -2.37
N GLU A 89 3.86 3.45 -1.16
CA GLU A 89 2.99 2.73 -0.24
C GLU A 89 1.85 3.62 0.23
N GLN A 90 0.70 3.04 0.58
CA GLN A 90 -0.38 3.85 1.14
C GLN A 90 0.03 4.47 2.48
N LEU A 91 -0.40 5.71 2.71
CA LEU A 91 -0.22 6.39 3.99
C LEU A 91 -1.06 5.71 5.08
N GLY A 92 -0.45 5.39 6.22
CA GLY A 92 -1.17 4.83 7.36
C GLY A 92 -2.20 5.82 7.96
N GLU A 93 -3.30 5.30 8.50
CA GLU A 93 -4.42 6.12 9.02
C GLU A 93 -3.98 7.14 10.09
N THR A 94 -3.06 6.74 10.98
CA THR A 94 -2.53 7.56 12.09
C THR A 94 -1.09 8.03 11.86
N GLU A 95 -0.49 7.65 10.73
CA GLU A 95 0.92 7.93 10.46
C GLU A 95 1.19 9.42 10.29
N ASN A 96 2.34 9.93 10.75
CA ASN A 96 2.74 11.30 10.48
C ASN A 96 3.15 11.46 8.98
N PRO A 97 2.62 12.44 8.24
CA PRO A 97 2.90 12.61 6.81
C PRO A 97 4.39 12.85 6.50
N VAL A 98 5.11 13.54 7.38
CA VAL A 98 6.54 13.81 7.22
C VAL A 98 7.34 12.52 7.37
N THR A 99 7.03 11.70 8.38
CA THR A 99 7.70 10.41 8.58
C THR A 99 7.42 9.44 7.43
N TYR A 100 6.20 9.49 6.88
CA TYR A 100 5.83 8.73 5.69
C TYR A 100 6.69 9.10 4.49
N VAL A 101 6.80 10.38 4.14
CA VAL A 101 7.61 10.83 2.99
C VAL A 101 9.08 10.44 3.19
N GLN A 102 9.61 10.54 4.41
CA GLN A 102 10.97 10.08 4.72
C GLN A 102 11.15 8.57 4.57
N ARG A 103 10.18 7.75 5.00
CA ARG A 103 10.20 6.29 4.79
C ARG A 103 10.25 5.98 3.30
N GLN A 104 9.35 6.59 2.51
CA GLN A 104 9.31 6.39 1.06
C GLN A 104 10.61 6.83 0.39
N LEU A 105 11.21 7.94 0.83
CA LEU A 105 12.49 8.41 0.30
C LEU A 105 13.63 7.41 0.56
N LYS A 106 13.71 6.84 1.76
CA LYS A 106 14.71 5.81 2.08
C LYS A 106 14.53 4.57 1.22
N ARG A 107 13.28 4.12 1.03
CA ARG A 107 12.94 3.00 0.16
C ARG A 107 13.35 3.27 -1.28
N TRP A 108 13.03 4.45 -1.80
CA TRP A 108 13.40 4.84 -3.17
C TRP A 108 14.92 4.86 -3.38
N LYS A 109 15.70 5.37 -2.42
CA LYS A 109 17.17 5.32 -2.48
C LYS A 109 17.71 3.89 -2.53
N GLN A 110 17.04 2.94 -1.88
CA GLN A 110 17.43 1.52 -1.89
C GLN A 110 17.03 0.80 -3.18
N GLU A 111 15.89 1.16 -3.77
CA GLU A 111 15.32 0.45 -4.93
C GLU A 111 15.80 0.99 -6.28
N THR A 112 16.16 2.27 -6.36
CA THR A 112 16.38 2.96 -7.64
C THR A 112 17.84 3.33 -7.90
N GLU A 113 18.72 3.23 -6.88
CA GLU A 113 20.10 3.77 -6.82
C GLU A 113 20.24 5.28 -7.10
N GLY A 114 19.26 5.91 -7.75
CA GLY A 114 19.13 7.33 -7.94
C GLY A 114 18.71 8.04 -6.66
N ASN A 115 19.26 9.24 -6.46
CA ASN A 115 18.89 10.09 -5.33
C ASN A 115 17.84 11.13 -5.76
N PRO A 116 16.58 11.04 -5.29
CA PRO A 116 15.53 12.03 -5.60
C PRO A 116 15.83 13.44 -5.06
N GLU A 117 16.84 13.61 -4.21
CA GLU A 117 17.28 14.92 -3.73
C GLU A 117 18.30 15.59 -4.66
N VAL A 118 18.97 14.82 -5.52
CA VAL A 118 20.05 15.31 -6.40
C VAL A 118 19.61 15.32 -7.86
N ASP A 119 18.90 14.28 -8.32
CA ASP A 119 18.43 14.15 -9.69
C ASP A 119 17.00 14.72 -9.84
N PRO A 120 16.79 15.79 -10.64
CA PRO A 120 15.46 16.37 -10.88
C PRO A 120 14.44 15.40 -11.49
N LEU A 121 14.88 14.45 -12.33
CA LEU A 121 14.00 13.45 -12.92
C LEU A 121 13.50 12.50 -11.82
N MET A 122 14.41 11.99 -10.99
CA MET A 122 14.06 11.14 -9.84
C MET A 122 13.21 11.88 -8.82
N ALA A 123 13.47 13.17 -8.60
CA ALA A 123 12.65 14.01 -7.74
C ALA A 123 11.20 14.07 -8.22
N THR A 124 11.00 14.23 -9.54
CA THR A 124 9.67 14.29 -10.15
C THR A 124 8.94 12.96 -10.06
N LEU A 125 9.61 11.86 -10.40
CA LEU A 125 9.04 10.52 -10.31
C LEU A 125 8.66 10.17 -8.86
N PHE A 126 9.53 10.50 -7.90
CA PHE A 126 9.27 10.30 -6.47
C PHE A 126 8.04 11.07 -6.01
N ARG A 127 7.93 12.36 -6.34
CA ARG A 127 6.77 13.18 -5.94
C ARG A 127 5.47 12.66 -6.54
N ASN A 128 5.49 12.26 -7.81
CA ASN A 128 4.33 11.66 -8.45
C ASN A 128 3.90 10.35 -7.77
N ALA A 129 4.86 9.49 -7.41
CA ALA A 129 4.57 8.26 -6.68
C ALA A 129 3.96 8.52 -5.29
N ILE A 130 4.42 9.56 -4.58
CA ILE A 130 3.80 9.99 -3.32
C ILE A 130 2.36 10.45 -3.56
N ILE A 131 2.12 11.30 -4.55
CA ILE A 131 0.78 11.84 -4.86
C ILE A 131 -0.18 10.71 -5.27
N GLU A 132 0.26 9.74 -6.07
CA GLU A 132 -0.55 8.59 -6.48
C GLU A 132 -0.93 7.66 -5.32
N ALA A 133 -0.09 7.58 -4.29
CA ALA A 133 -0.35 6.74 -3.11
C ALA A 133 -1.30 7.40 -2.10
N MET A 134 -1.67 8.67 -2.29
CA MET A 134 -2.56 9.41 -1.40
C MET A 134 -4.04 9.10 -1.68
N PRO A 135 -4.92 9.25 -0.67
CA PRO A 135 -6.37 9.21 -0.88
C PRO A 135 -6.82 10.21 -1.96
N GLN A 136 -7.83 9.86 -2.75
CA GLN A 136 -8.27 10.66 -3.91
C GLN A 136 -8.54 12.14 -3.57
N THR A 137 -9.12 12.40 -2.40
CA THR A 137 -9.38 13.76 -1.89
C THR A 137 -8.11 14.56 -1.66
N VAL A 138 -7.05 13.91 -1.14
CA VAL A 138 -5.73 14.53 -0.92
C VAL A 138 -5.02 14.71 -2.26
N LYS A 139 -5.04 13.68 -3.12
CA LYS A 139 -4.46 13.71 -4.47
C LYS A 139 -4.98 14.89 -5.28
N SER A 140 -6.30 15.03 -5.39
CA SER A 140 -6.92 16.13 -6.16
C SER A 140 -6.46 17.50 -5.65
N LYS A 141 -6.34 17.66 -4.33
CA LYS A 141 -5.90 18.91 -3.70
C LYS A 141 -4.43 19.21 -3.89
N LEU A 142 -3.59 18.18 -4.05
CA LEU A 142 -2.17 18.32 -4.37
C LEU A 142 -1.94 18.60 -5.86
N GLU A 143 -2.78 18.04 -6.74
CA GLU A 143 -2.77 18.33 -8.19
C GLU A 143 -3.16 19.79 -8.49
N ASP A 144 -4.04 20.39 -7.69
CA ASP A 144 -4.40 21.82 -7.79
C ASP A 144 -3.24 22.77 -7.44
N VAL A 145 -2.19 22.30 -6.76
CA VAL A 145 -1.04 23.14 -6.38
C VAL A 145 -0.11 23.34 -7.57
N VAL A 146 -0.19 24.52 -8.18
CA VAL A 146 0.67 24.89 -9.32
C VAL A 146 2.14 24.77 -8.97
N GLY A 147 2.88 24.05 -9.81
CA GLY A 147 4.34 23.90 -9.70
C GLY A 147 4.80 23.07 -8.51
N LEU A 148 3.95 22.23 -7.91
CA LEU A 148 4.33 21.38 -6.76
C LEU A 148 5.60 20.54 -7.01
N ASN A 149 5.77 20.04 -8.24
CA ASN A 149 6.95 19.26 -8.65
C ASN A 149 8.23 20.11 -8.80
N SER A 150 8.11 21.44 -8.88
CA SER A 150 9.25 22.36 -8.98
C SER A 150 9.64 23.00 -7.64
N LYS A 151 8.82 22.83 -6.59
CA LYS A 151 9.10 23.35 -5.25
C LYS A 151 10.25 22.63 -4.55
N THR A 152 10.77 23.19 -3.47
CA THR A 152 11.77 22.50 -2.65
C THR A 152 11.18 21.27 -1.96
N HIS A 153 12.02 20.30 -1.58
CA HIS A 153 11.55 19.10 -0.86
C HIS A 153 10.83 19.44 0.44
N LYS A 154 11.31 20.45 1.17
CA LYS A 154 10.68 20.93 2.40
C LYS A 154 9.27 21.45 2.15
N GLU A 155 9.10 22.35 1.18
CA GLU A 155 7.79 22.88 0.82
C GLU A 155 6.84 21.78 0.35
N PHE A 156 7.34 20.80 -0.42
CA PHE A 156 6.55 19.65 -0.82
C PHE A 156 6.01 18.87 0.39
N CYS A 157 6.88 18.57 1.37
CA CYS A 157 6.48 17.91 2.61
C CYS A 157 5.44 18.73 3.39
N ASP A 158 5.58 20.05 3.43
CA ASP A 158 4.62 20.95 4.10
C ASP A 158 3.25 20.90 3.41
N HIS A 159 3.20 20.94 2.06
CA HIS A 159 1.96 20.81 1.28
C HIS A 159 1.28 19.47 1.50
N VAL A 160 2.05 18.37 1.47
CA VAL A 160 1.53 17.02 1.74
C VAL A 160 0.97 16.93 3.16
N SER A 161 1.71 17.44 4.14
CA SER A 161 1.30 17.41 5.55
C SER A 161 0.00 18.18 5.76
N HIS A 162 -0.09 19.40 5.24
CA HIS A 162 -1.29 20.22 5.33
C HIS A 162 -2.50 19.58 4.62
N ALA A 163 -2.30 19.00 3.42
CA ALA A 163 -3.39 18.34 2.69
C ALA A 163 -3.92 17.11 3.43
N VAL A 164 -3.03 16.29 4.02
CA VAL A 164 -3.41 15.12 4.82
C VAL A 164 -4.10 15.52 6.12
N GLU A 165 -3.56 16.51 6.84
CA GLU A 165 -4.18 17.00 8.08
C GLU A 165 -5.59 17.53 7.84
N LEU A 166 -5.76 18.30 6.76
CA LEU A 166 -7.07 18.80 6.38
C LEU A 166 -8.04 17.68 6.02
N TYR A 167 -7.57 16.66 5.32
CA TYR A 167 -8.35 15.46 5.00
C TYR A 167 -8.82 14.74 6.27
N ARG A 168 -7.89 14.44 7.20
CA ARG A 168 -8.21 13.79 8.49
C ARG A 168 -9.20 14.61 9.31
N LYS A 169 -9.02 15.92 9.36
CA LYS A 169 -9.94 16.84 10.04
C LYS A 169 -11.34 16.80 9.41
N ASN A 170 -11.43 16.65 8.10
CA ASN A 170 -12.71 16.57 7.39
C ASN A 170 -13.40 15.22 7.63
N GLU A 171 -12.68 14.11 7.57
CA GLU A 171 -13.22 12.78 7.93
C GLU A 171 -13.74 12.75 9.36
N GLN A 172 -12.99 13.30 10.31
CA GLN A 172 -13.43 13.37 11.70
C GLN A 172 -14.72 14.18 11.87
N LYS A 173 -14.89 15.26 11.11
CA LYS A 173 -16.13 16.05 11.10
C LYS A 173 -17.31 15.25 10.54
N LEU A 174 -17.11 14.53 9.45
CA LEU A 174 -18.15 13.68 8.85
C LEU A 174 -18.58 12.57 9.81
N LEU A 175 -17.62 11.88 10.44
CA LEU A 175 -17.90 10.85 11.45
C LEU A 175 -18.66 11.41 12.66
N ASN A 176 -18.33 12.63 13.09
CA ASN A 176 -19.06 13.28 14.19
C ASN A 176 -20.49 13.65 13.78
N GLN A 177 -20.69 14.15 12.56
CA GLN A 177 -22.03 14.46 12.02
C GLN A 177 -22.87 13.20 11.87
N GLU A 178 -22.30 12.10 11.38
CA GLU A 178 -22.99 10.82 11.25
C GLU A 178 -23.43 10.28 12.62
N LYS A 179 -22.53 10.31 13.62
CA LYS A 179 -22.88 9.93 15.00
C LYS A 179 -23.98 10.79 15.59
N GLU A 180 -23.99 12.09 15.29
CA GLU A 180 -25.05 13.00 15.74
C GLU A 180 -26.39 12.70 15.05
N LEU A 181 -26.39 12.45 13.75
CA LEU A 181 -27.58 12.04 13.00
C LEU A 181 -28.13 10.70 13.50
N GLN A 182 -27.27 9.72 13.76
CA GLN A 182 -27.66 8.45 14.36
C GLN A 182 -28.29 8.64 15.75
N ARG A 183 -27.68 9.47 16.61
CA ARG A 183 -28.26 9.79 17.93
C ARG A 183 -29.65 10.43 17.81
N LYS A 184 -29.82 11.38 16.89
CA LYS A 184 -31.12 12.03 16.63
C LYS A 184 -32.17 11.04 16.11
N LEU A 185 -31.79 10.15 15.19
CA LEU A 185 -32.67 9.11 14.68
C LEU A 185 -33.10 8.13 15.79
N THR A 186 -32.17 7.66 16.61
CA THR A 186 -32.48 6.79 17.75
C THR A 186 -33.39 7.49 18.76
N GLN A 187 -33.15 8.77 19.05
CA GLN A 187 -34.01 9.56 19.92
C GLN A 187 -35.45 9.65 19.37
N LEU A 188 -35.62 9.95 18.09
CA LEU A 188 -36.95 10.01 17.46
C LEU A 188 -37.67 8.65 17.50
N GLN A 189 -36.96 7.55 17.28
CA GLN A 189 -37.54 6.20 17.38
C GLN A 189 -37.99 5.89 18.82
N LEU A 190 -37.21 6.27 19.83
CA LEU A 190 -37.57 6.10 21.23
C LEU A 190 -38.77 6.98 21.62
N GLU A 191 -38.81 8.23 21.17
CA GLU A 191 -39.95 9.14 21.36
C GLU A 191 -41.23 8.58 20.71
N GLU A 192 -41.13 8.03 19.49
CA GLU A 192 -42.28 7.42 18.82
C GLU A 192 -42.78 6.17 19.55
N LEU A 193 -41.88 5.31 20.02
CA LEU A 193 -42.23 4.12 20.80
C LEU A 193 -42.88 4.49 22.13
N THR A 194 -42.33 5.47 22.85
CA THR A 194 -42.89 5.93 24.13
C THR A 194 -44.22 6.65 23.94
N ALA A 195 -44.40 7.45 22.87
CA ALA A 195 -45.68 8.06 22.53
C ALA A 195 -46.75 7.03 22.14
N LYS A 196 -46.38 5.99 21.38
CA LYS A 196 -47.28 4.85 21.09
C LYS A 196 -47.66 4.10 22.36
N HIS A 197 -46.72 3.92 23.28
CA HIS A 197 -46.99 3.28 24.58
C HIS A 197 -47.93 4.12 25.44
N LYS A 198 -47.70 5.43 25.54
CA LYS A 198 -48.59 6.38 26.24
C LYS A 198 -49.99 6.41 25.65
N LYS A 199 -50.12 6.43 24.31
CA LYS A 199 -51.43 6.34 23.62
C LYS A 199 -52.15 5.03 23.90
N LYS A 200 -51.44 3.90 23.97
CA LYS A 200 -52.02 2.60 24.36
C LYS A 200 -52.50 2.59 25.81
N VAL A 201 -51.72 3.14 26.75
CA VAL A 201 -52.12 3.22 28.17
C VAL A 201 -53.35 4.12 28.34
N GLN A 202 -53.42 5.25 27.63
CA GLN A 202 -54.56 6.16 27.71
C GLN A 202 -55.85 5.55 27.13
N ALA A 203 -55.75 4.75 26.06
CA ALA A 203 -56.87 4.03 25.47
C ALA A 203 -57.38 2.85 26.33
N VAL A 204 -56.54 2.30 27.22
CA VAL A 204 -56.94 1.27 28.19
C VAL A 204 -57.64 1.92 29.39
N VAL A 205 -57.16 3.08 29.88
CA VAL A 205 -57.76 3.78 31.02
C VAL A 205 -59.15 4.36 30.71
N THR A 206 -59.50 4.65 29.45
CA THR A 206 -60.87 5.10 29.11
C THR A 206 -61.88 3.97 28.93
N LYS A 207 -61.48 2.70 29.05
CA LYS A 207 -62.36 1.55 28.83
C LYS A 207 -62.78 0.84 30.13
N GLU A 208 -62.31 1.31 31.29
CA GLU A 208 -62.58 0.74 32.61
C GLU A 208 -63.62 1.55 33.42
N GLU A 209 -64.69 2.04 32.80
CA GLU A 209 -65.92 2.42 33.51
C GLU A 209 -67.15 1.86 32.76
N SER A 210 -67.26 0.54 32.67
CA SER A 210 -68.57 -0.11 32.63
C SER A 210 -68.50 -1.59 32.98
N ASN A 211 -69.19 -1.89 34.09
CA ASN A 211 -69.79 -3.14 34.51
C ASN A 211 -68.98 -4.26 35.21
N GLN A 212 -69.50 -4.56 36.40
CA GLN A 212 -69.15 -5.59 37.36
C GLN A 212 -69.65 -7.00 36.98
N MET A 213 -68.98 -7.98 37.61
CA MET A 213 -69.51 -9.21 38.22
C MET A 213 -69.78 -10.45 37.34
N THR A 214 -68.99 -11.53 37.55
CA THR A 214 -69.41 -12.75 38.30
C THR A 214 -68.64 -14.03 37.88
N VAL A 215 -67.85 -14.56 38.84
CA VAL A 215 -67.59 -15.99 39.20
C VAL A 215 -66.63 -16.91 38.41
N MET A 216 -65.68 -17.46 39.17
CA MET A 216 -64.81 -18.64 38.97
C MET A 216 -65.39 -19.88 39.71
N PRO A 217 -65.08 -21.16 39.36
CA PRO A 217 -63.79 -21.82 39.71
C PRO A 217 -63.22 -22.76 38.60
N SER A 218 -61.89 -22.85 38.40
CA SER A 218 -60.90 -23.86 38.90
C SER A 218 -61.25 -25.33 38.55
N VAL A 219 -60.41 -26.19 37.93
CA VAL A 219 -59.06 -26.67 38.32
C VAL A 219 -58.21 -27.19 37.12
N ASN A 220 -56.89 -27.03 37.27
CA ASN A 220 -55.71 -27.53 36.54
C ASN A 220 -55.71 -28.91 35.85
N ALA A 221 -54.97 -28.98 34.72
CA ALA A 221 -53.94 -30.00 34.50
C ALA A 221 -52.81 -29.47 33.58
N SER A 222 -51.58 -29.76 33.98
CA SER A 222 -50.29 -29.22 33.54
C SER A 222 -49.82 -29.72 32.16
N HIS A 223 -49.20 -28.86 31.34
CA HIS A 223 -48.06 -29.16 30.43
C HIS A 223 -47.48 -27.86 29.83
N PHE A 224 -46.15 -27.67 29.92
CA PHE A 224 -45.33 -26.68 29.20
C PHE A 224 -44.33 -27.45 28.30
N PRO A 225 -43.55 -26.81 27.41
CA PRO A 225 -43.91 -25.85 26.37
C PRO A 225 -43.42 -26.31 24.98
N VAL A 226 -43.97 -25.77 23.88
CA VAL A 226 -43.31 -25.84 22.56
C VAL A 226 -43.31 -24.44 21.93
N GLN A 227 -42.10 -23.91 21.70
CA GLN A 227 -41.82 -22.71 20.91
C GLN A 227 -42.28 -22.86 19.46
N PRO A 228 -42.83 -21.82 18.83
CA PRO A 228 -42.80 -21.67 17.39
C PRO A 228 -41.51 -20.93 16.98
N SER A 229 -40.64 -21.63 16.26
CA SER A 229 -39.48 -21.08 15.56
C SER A 229 -39.90 -20.29 14.31
N LEU A 230 -39.27 -19.12 14.13
CA LEU A 230 -39.30 -18.35 12.87
C LEU A 230 -38.60 -19.13 11.74
N PRO A 231 -39.07 -19.05 10.49
CA PRO A 231 -38.40 -19.68 9.36
C PRO A 231 -37.06 -19.01 9.07
N ALA A 232 -36.05 -19.85 8.82
CA ALA A 232 -34.68 -19.47 8.50
C ALA A 232 -34.59 -18.60 7.25
N ALA A 233 -33.82 -17.52 7.36
CA ALA A 233 -33.37 -16.73 6.22
C ALA A 233 -32.50 -17.59 5.30
N THR A 234 -32.89 -17.69 4.03
CA THR A 234 -32.10 -18.29 2.97
C THR A 234 -30.92 -17.36 2.64
N PRO A 235 -29.68 -17.85 2.53
CA PRO A 235 -28.58 -17.03 2.01
C PRO A 235 -28.77 -16.80 0.50
N PRO A 236 -28.41 -15.62 -0.04
CA PRO A 236 -28.45 -15.38 -1.47
C PRO A 236 -27.43 -16.28 -2.18
N ASN A 237 -27.95 -17.10 -3.10
CA ASN A 237 -27.20 -17.98 -3.97
C ASN A 237 -26.28 -17.16 -4.89
N ALA A 238 -24.97 -17.29 -4.67
CA ALA A 238 -23.93 -16.89 -5.59
C ALA A 238 -23.89 -17.87 -6.75
N ASN A 239 -24.70 -17.65 -7.78
CA ASN A 239 -24.55 -18.22 -9.14
C ASN A 239 -25.53 -17.58 -10.11
N MET A 240 -25.29 -16.31 -10.48
CA MET A 240 -26.04 -15.68 -11.57
C MET A 240 -25.23 -14.62 -12.33
N TRP A 241 -23.97 -14.93 -12.66
CA TRP A 241 -23.19 -14.15 -13.64
C TRP A 241 -22.32 -15.08 -14.50
N MET A 242 -22.96 -15.98 -15.24
CA MET A 242 -22.39 -16.49 -16.49
C MET A 242 -23.47 -16.41 -17.56
N ARG A 243 -23.33 -15.44 -18.46
CA ARG A 243 -23.70 -15.41 -19.89
C ARG A 243 -24.09 -14.01 -20.33
N THR A 244 -23.13 -13.30 -20.90
CA THR A 244 -23.30 -12.58 -22.17
C THR A 244 -21.91 -12.42 -22.80
N ALA A 245 -21.39 -13.53 -23.34
CA ALA A 245 -20.38 -13.44 -24.39
C ALA A 245 -21.10 -12.95 -25.65
N ARG A 246 -20.78 -11.74 -26.10
CA ARG A 246 -21.17 -11.25 -27.42
C ARG A 246 -20.07 -11.68 -28.41
N PRO A 247 -20.39 -12.42 -29.48
CA PRO A 247 -19.38 -12.79 -30.48
C PRO A 247 -19.06 -11.60 -31.40
N LEU A 248 -17.80 -11.56 -31.83
CA LEU A 248 -17.28 -10.77 -32.96
C LEU A 248 -18.06 -11.09 -34.25
N PRO A 249 -18.31 -10.12 -35.15
CA PRO A 249 -18.49 -10.39 -36.56
C PRO A 249 -17.13 -10.35 -37.27
N GLU A 250 -16.71 -11.50 -37.77
CA GLU A 250 -15.80 -11.66 -38.91
C GLU A 250 -16.48 -11.24 -40.21
N GLU A 251 -15.64 -10.94 -41.21
CA GLU A 251 -15.90 -10.73 -42.64
C GLU A 251 -16.33 -9.33 -43.09
N LEU A 252 -15.40 -8.63 -43.77
CA LEU A 252 -15.55 -8.36 -45.20
C LEU A 252 -14.18 -8.14 -45.85
N SER A 253 -13.83 -9.11 -46.70
CA SER A 253 -12.79 -9.05 -47.72
C SER A 253 -13.05 -7.93 -48.73
N ASN A 254 -12.06 -7.05 -48.93
CA ASN A 254 -11.56 -6.56 -50.21
C ASN A 254 -10.29 -5.73 -50.01
#